data_AF-A0AAW9ED88-F1
#
_entry.id   AF-A0AAW9ED88-F1
#
_cell.length_a   1.000
_cell.length_b   1.000
_cell.length_c   1.000
_cell.angle_alpha   90.00
_cell.angle_beta   90.00
_cell.angle_gamma   90.00
#
_symmetry.space_group_name_H-M   'P 1'
#
loop_
_entity.id
_entity.type
_entity.pdbx_description
1 polymer ?
#
loop_
_entity_poly.entity_id
_entity_poly.type
_entity_poly.pdbx_seq_one_letter_code
_entity_poly.pdbx_strand_id
1 'polypeptide(L)'
;LKQSASIIFLIFMIGGAIAIYDRTRAIDSGINALIVKTKGNYQALIITVAFIFGMLSSLGLAANAVIAFIPIGIALSRSMKLDAITGVAVVYLGYYAGNAVGVLDPTILGTAQTLA
;
A
#
# COMPACT_ATOMS: atom_id res chain seq x y z
N LEU A 1 -7.03 -14.12 -21.14
CA LEU A 1 -8.42 -13.93 -20.67
C LEU A 1 -8.62 -14.30 -19.19
N LYS A 2 -8.28 -15.51 -18.72
CA LYS A 2 -8.41 -15.88 -17.28
C LYS A 2 -7.65 -14.95 -16.31
N GLN A 3 -6.44 -14.51 -16.67
CA GLN A 3 -5.60 -13.66 -15.82
C GLN A 3 -6.13 -12.22 -15.70
N SER A 4 -6.70 -11.67 -16.77
CA SER A 4 -7.28 -10.32 -16.79
C SER A 4 -8.57 -10.23 -15.98
N ALA A 5 -9.40 -11.28 -16.00
CA ALA A 5 -10.62 -11.34 -15.22
C ALA A 5 -10.34 -11.25 -13.70
N SER A 6 -9.30 -11.93 -13.20
CA SER A 6 -8.90 -11.86 -11.79
C SER A 6 -8.45 -10.46 -11.38
N ILE A 7 -7.74 -9.74 -12.25
CA ILE A 7 -7.32 -8.36 -11.98
C ILE A 7 -8.52 -7.42 -11.92
N ILE A 8 -9.46 -7.54 -12.86
CA ILE A 8 -10.69 -6.72 -12.87
C ILE A 8 -11.50 -6.97 -11.60
N PHE A 9 -11.65 -8.24 -11.20
CA PHE A 9 -12.38 -8.60 -9.98
C PHE A 9 -11.71 -8.05 -8.71
N LEU A 10 -10.38 -8.09 -8.65
CA LEU A 10 -9.58 -7.51 -7.56
C LEU A 10 -9.78 -5.99 -7.48
N ILE A 11 -9.67 -5.28 -8.61
CA ILE A 11 -9.88 -3.82 -8.66
C ILE A 11 -11.30 -3.47 -8.19
N PHE A 12 -12.30 -4.24 -8.61
CA PHE A 12 -13.69 -4.02 -8.20
C PHE A 12 -13.90 -4.25 -6.70
N MET A 13 -13.30 -5.32 -6.14
CA MET A 13 -13.38 -5.61 -4.71
C MET A 13 -12.68 -4.52 -3.88
N ILE A 14 -11.51 -4.04 -4.32
CA ILE A 14 -10.81 -2.95 -3.63
C ILE A 14 -11.59 -1.64 -3.74
N GLY A 15 -12.16 -1.33 -4.91
CA GLY A 15 -13.06 -0.18 -5.07
C GLY A 15 -14.28 -0.24 -4.13
N GLY A 16 -14.88 -1.42 -3.97
CA GLY A 16 -15.95 -1.67 -3.00
C GLY A 16 -15.51 -1.50 -1.55
N ALA A 17 -14.33 -2.00 -1.19
CA ALA A 17 -13.76 -1.84 0.15
C ALA A 17 -13.46 -0.36 0.46
N ILE A 18 -12.86 0.37 -0.48
CA ILE A 18 -12.60 1.81 -0.36
C ILE A 18 -13.91 2.58 -0.14
N ALA A 19 -14.98 2.25 -0.88
CA ALA A 19 -16.27 2.90 -0.70
C ALA A 19 -16.87 2.67 0.71
N ILE A 20 -16.66 1.49 1.29
CA ILE A 20 -17.07 1.20 2.68
C ILE A 20 -16.20 2.00 3.66
N TYR A 21 -14.89 2.03 3.46
CA TYR A 21 -13.97 2.77 4.33
C TYR A 21 -14.19 4.29 4.31
N ASP A 22 -14.57 4.82 3.15
CA ASP A 22 -14.92 6.24 2.99
C ASP A 22 -16.21 6.57 3.76
N ARG A 23 -17.23 5.69 3.69
CA ARG A 23 -18.45 5.87 4.48
C ARG A 23 -18.22 5.77 5.99
N THR A 24 -17.28 4.94 6.44
CA THR A 24 -16.97 4.79 7.87
C THR A 24 -15.98 5.83 8.40
N ARG A 25 -15.41 6.67 7.51
CA ARG A 25 -14.32 7.61 7.84
C ARG A 25 -13.12 6.91 8.48
N ALA A 26 -12.95 5.61 8.23
CA ALA A 26 -11.86 4.82 8.80
C ALA A 26 -10.50 5.28 8.24
N ILE A 27 -10.48 5.75 6.99
CA ILE A 27 -9.28 6.34 6.38
C ILE A 27 -8.92 7.63 7.13
N ASP A 28 -9.88 8.53 7.36
CA ASP A 28 -9.66 9.77 8.11
C ASP A 28 -9.17 9.48 9.55
N SER A 29 -9.77 8.49 10.23
CA SER A 29 -9.38 8.13 11.60
C SER A 29 -7.99 7.48 11.66
N GLY A 30 -7.66 6.63 10.68
CA GLY A 30 -6.35 5.99 10.56
C GLY A 30 -5.25 7.01 10.28
N ILE A 31 -5.53 7.95 9.37
CA ILE A 31 -4.64 9.10 9.09
C ILE A 31 -4.43 9.92 10.37
N ASN A 32 -5.50 10.27 11.08
CA ASN A 32 -5.40 11.07 12.31
C ASN A 32 -4.59 10.33 13.40
N ALA A 33 -4.84 9.04 13.58
CA ALA A 33 -4.08 8.18 14.49
C ALA A 33 -2.58 8.14 14.14
N LEU A 34 -2.25 8.05 12.85
CA LEU A 34 -0.87 8.13 12.38
C LEU A 34 -0.25 9.51 12.65
N ILE A 35 -0.95 10.60 12.35
CA ILE A 35 -0.48 11.97 12.60
C ILE A 35 -0.19 12.19 14.10
N VAL A 36 -1.08 11.73 14.98
CA VAL A 36 -0.91 11.81 16.44
C VAL A 36 0.32 11.00 16.87
N LYS A 37 0.45 9.76 16.38
CA LYS A 37 1.56 8.87 16.72
C LYS A 37 2.92 9.41 16.25
N THR A 38 2.92 10.09 15.11
CA THR A 38 4.12 10.72 14.54
C THR A 38 4.34 12.15 15.05
N LYS A 39 3.51 12.66 15.96
CA LYS A 39 3.63 14.01 16.53
C LYS A 39 3.68 15.11 15.47
N GLY A 40 3.02 14.92 14.33
CA GLY A 40 3.03 15.86 13.21
C GLY A 40 4.34 15.91 12.40
N ASN A 41 5.32 15.03 12.65
CA ASN A 41 6.53 14.96 11.83
C ASN A 41 6.26 14.21 10.52
N TYR A 42 6.21 14.92 9.40
CA TYR A 42 5.95 14.35 8.08
C TYR A 42 6.97 13.29 7.64
N GLN A 43 8.25 13.44 8.00
CA GLN A 43 9.30 12.47 7.62
C GLN A 43 9.06 11.12 8.28
N ALA A 44 8.75 11.11 9.57
CA ALA A 44 8.50 9.88 10.30
C ALA A 44 7.20 9.18 9.85
N LEU A 45 6.23 9.93 9.32
CA LEU A 45 4.97 9.36 8.82
C LEU A 45 5.19 8.71 7.45
N ILE A 46 5.94 9.40 6.58
CA ILE A 46 6.41 8.85 5.30
C ILE A 46 7.18 7.53 5.54
N ILE A 47 8.11 7.52 6.49
CA ILE A 47 8.90 6.32 6.83
C ILE A 47 7.98 5.20 7.33
N THR A 48 7.04 5.51 8.23
CA THR A 48 6.12 4.50 8.79
C THR A 48 5.25 3.89 7.70
N VAL A 49 4.72 4.71 6.79
CA VAL A 49 3.84 4.26 5.71
C VAL A 49 4.62 3.44 4.68
N ALA A 50 5.80 3.93 4.27
CA ALA A 50 6.70 3.18 3.40
C ALA A 50 7.07 1.82 4.00
N PHE A 51 7.32 1.76 5.31
CA PHE A 51 7.61 0.51 6.01
C PHE A 51 6.42 -0.45 6.01
N ILE A 52 5.19 0.03 6.27
CA ILE A 52 3.98 -0.78 6.22
C ILE A 52 3.78 -1.36 4.82
N PHE A 53 3.89 -0.54 3.77
CA PHE A 53 3.77 -1.01 2.39
C PHE A 53 4.90 -1.95 1.98
N GLY A 54 6.12 -1.75 2.49
CA GLY A 54 7.23 -2.66 2.28
C GLY A 54 7.01 -4.02 2.93
N MET A 55 6.49 -4.06 4.16
CA MET A 55 6.06 -5.31 4.81
C MET A 55 4.95 -5.99 4.02
N LEU A 56 3.95 -5.22 3.57
CA LEU A 56 2.84 -5.73 2.77
C LEU A 56 3.32 -6.33 1.43
N SER A 57 4.36 -5.75 0.83
CA SER A 57 5.03 -6.32 -0.34
C SER A 57 5.70 -7.65 -0.04
N SER A 58 6.39 -7.75 1.09
CA SER A 58 7.08 -8.99 1.50
C SER A 58 6.11 -10.17 1.71
N LEU A 59 4.82 -9.89 1.94
CA LEU A 59 3.75 -10.90 2.04
C LEU A 59 3.27 -11.45 0.68
N GLY A 60 3.87 -11.04 -0.44
CA GLY A 60 3.51 -11.53 -1.78
C GLY A 60 2.27 -10.87 -2.38
N LEU A 61 1.92 -9.66 -1.91
CA LEU A 61 0.87 -8.87 -2.56
C LEU A 61 1.32 -8.54 -3.99
N ALA A 62 0.49 -8.82 -5.00
CA ALA A 62 0.87 -8.61 -6.40
C ALA A 62 1.15 -7.12 -6.70
N ALA A 63 2.19 -6.84 -7.49
CA ALA A 63 2.59 -5.46 -7.84
C ALA A 63 1.45 -4.66 -8.47
N ASN A 64 0.60 -5.31 -9.26
CA ASN A 64 -0.55 -4.66 -9.88
C ASN A 64 -1.66 -4.27 -8.88
N ALA A 65 -1.70 -4.91 -7.70
CA ALA A 65 -2.68 -4.62 -6.66
C ALA A 65 -2.34 -3.32 -5.90
N VAL A 66 -1.07 -2.90 -5.89
CA VAL A 66 -0.59 -1.68 -5.20
C VAL A 66 -1.25 -0.42 -5.73
N ILE A 67 -1.58 -0.39 -7.03
CA ILE A 67 -2.25 0.74 -7.67
C ILE A 67 -3.56 1.07 -6.96
N ALA A 68 -4.25 0.06 -6.44
CA ALA A 68 -5.51 0.23 -5.75
C ALA A 68 -5.36 0.90 -4.36
N PHE A 69 -4.14 0.95 -3.80
CA PHE A 69 -3.84 1.64 -2.54
C PHE A 69 -3.38 3.08 -2.74
N ILE A 70 -3.14 3.52 -3.98
CA ILE A 70 -2.73 4.90 -4.30
C ILE A 70 -3.69 5.96 -3.76
N PRO A 71 -5.03 5.82 -3.87
CA PRO A 71 -5.96 6.82 -3.33
C PRO A 71 -5.77 7.08 -1.83
N ILE A 72 -5.41 6.05 -1.06
CA ILE A 72 -5.14 6.15 0.38
C ILE A 72 -3.87 6.99 0.61
N GLY A 73 -2.82 6.75 -0.18
CA GLY A 73 -1.59 7.55 -0.14
C GLY A 73 -1.82 9.02 -0.47
N ILE A 74 -2.67 9.31 -1.46
CA ILE A 74 -3.05 10.68 -1.83
C ILE A 74 -3.85 11.35 -0.70
N ALA A 75 -4.80 10.64 -0.09
CA ALA A 75 -5.57 11.17 1.04
C ALA A 75 -4.66 11.51 2.22
N LEU A 76 -3.70 10.63 2.51
CA LEU A 76 -2.69 10.84 3.54
C LEU A 76 -1.80 12.06 3.24
N SER A 77 -1.28 12.21 2.02
CA SER A 77 -0.43 13.36 1.70
C SER A 77 -1.20 14.69 1.75
N ARG A 78 -2.45 14.70 1.27
CA ARG A 78 -3.33 15.88 1.36
C ARG A 78 -3.64 16.28 2.79
N SER A 79 -3.86 15.31 3.69
CA SER A 79 -4.11 15.59 5.12
C SER A 79 -2.95 16.34 5.80
N MET A 80 -1.74 16.20 5.24
CA MET A 80 -0.52 16.83 5.75
C MET A 80 -0.11 18.09 4.97
N LYS A 81 -0.97 18.57 4.05
CA LYS A 81 -0.66 19.68 3.14
C LYS A 81 0.56 19.41 2.24
N LEU A 82 0.83 18.14 1.95
CA LEU A 82 1.84 17.72 0.98
C LEU A 82 1.20 17.52 -0.41
N ASP A 83 2.03 17.42 -1.43
CA ASP A 83 1.57 17.15 -2.78
C ASP A 83 1.01 15.72 -2.92
N ALA A 84 0.04 15.54 -3.82
CA ALA A 84 -0.53 14.24 -4.15
C ALA A 84 0.55 13.29 -4.68
N ILE A 85 1.52 13.80 -5.46
CA ILE A 85 2.63 13.02 -6.02
C ILE A 85 3.46 12.38 -4.89
N THR A 86 3.67 13.08 -3.78
CA THR A 86 4.36 12.52 -2.61
C THR A 86 3.62 11.30 -2.07
N GLY A 87 2.29 11.36 -1.96
CA GLY A 87 1.47 10.23 -1.51
C GLY A 87 1.55 9.02 -2.43
N VAL A 88 1.50 9.25 -3.75
CA VAL A 88 1.70 8.22 -4.77
C VAL A 88 3.10 7.59 -4.63
N ALA A 89 4.13 8.42 -4.55
CA ALA A 89 5.51 7.98 -4.49
C ALA A 89 5.80 7.14 -3.24
N VAL A 90 5.29 7.53 -2.08
CA VAL A 90 5.51 6.79 -0.82
C VAL A 90 4.89 5.40 -0.85
N VAL A 91 3.67 5.27 -1.39
CA VAL A 91 3.00 3.97 -1.54
C VAL A 91 3.73 3.10 -2.56
N TYR A 92 4.03 3.67 -3.74
CA TYR A 92 4.63 2.93 -4.84
C TYR A 92 6.07 2.52 -4.52
N LEU A 93 6.93 3.49 -4.16
CA LEU A 93 8.33 3.22 -3.83
C LEU A 93 8.47 2.40 -2.54
N GLY A 94 7.62 2.63 -1.53
CA GLY A 94 7.63 1.86 -0.29
C GLY A 94 7.35 0.37 -0.54
N TYR A 95 6.36 0.08 -1.38
CA TYR A 95 6.09 -1.28 -1.82
C TYR A 95 7.28 -1.91 -2.57
N TYR A 96 7.76 -1.26 -3.63
CA TYR A 96 8.84 -1.82 -4.46
C TYR A 96 10.17 -1.97 -3.70
N ALA A 97 10.45 -1.07 -2.75
CA ALA A 97 11.60 -1.21 -1.87
C ALA A 97 11.48 -2.46 -0.96
N GLY A 98 10.29 -2.78 -0.47
CA GLY A 98 10.04 -3.98 0.33
C GLY A 98 10.05 -5.28 -0.47
N ASN A 99 9.70 -5.23 -1.76
CA ASN A 99 9.73 -6.39 -2.65
C ASN A 99 11.13 -7.02 -2.77
N ALA A 100 12.19 -6.22 -2.61
CA ALA A 100 13.57 -6.71 -2.64
C ALA A 100 13.89 -7.72 -1.51
N VAL A 101 13.11 -7.71 -0.42
CA VAL A 101 13.32 -8.58 0.75
C VAL A 101 12.51 -9.88 0.64
N GLY A 102 11.33 -9.84 0.00
CA GLY A 102 10.70 -11.01 -0.62
C GLY A 102 10.56 -12.28 0.22
N VAL A 103 10.25 -12.18 1.52
CA VAL A 103 10.34 -13.33 2.44
C VAL A 103 9.22 -14.33 2.22
N LEU A 104 8.00 -13.86 1.96
CA LEU A 104 6.82 -14.70 1.74
C LEU A 104 6.25 -14.55 0.33
N ASP A 105 7.02 -13.94 -0.56
CA ASP A 105 6.61 -13.78 -1.93
C ASP A 105 6.62 -15.16 -2.63
N PRO A 106 5.48 -15.64 -3.16
CA PRO A 106 5.37 -17.00 -3.71
C PRO A 106 6.23 -17.21 -4.96
N THR A 107 6.55 -16.14 -5.69
CA THR A 107 7.51 -16.19 -6.81
C THR A 107 8.92 -16.41 -6.29
N ILE A 108 9.36 -15.66 -5.27
CA ILE A 108 10.70 -15.79 -4.69
C ILE A 108 10.84 -17.11 -3.93
N LEU A 109 9.88 -17.46 -3.07
CA LEU A 109 9.86 -18.73 -2.35
C LEU A 109 9.80 -19.93 -3.29
N GLY A 110 8.99 -19.86 -4.35
CA GLY A 110 8.89 -20.94 -5.34
C GLY A 110 10.22 -21.18 -6.08
N THR A 111 10.94 -20.11 -6.42
CA THR A 111 12.28 -20.24 -7.02
C THR A 111 13.30 -20.82 -6.02
N ALA A 112 13.27 -20.38 -4.76
CA ALA A 112 14.15 -20.90 -3.72
C ALA A 112 13.92 -22.40 -3.46
N GLN A 113 12.66 -22.85 -3.43
CA GLN A 113 12.32 -24.27 -3.27
C GLN A 113 12.69 -25.13 -4.48
N THR A 114 12.80 -24.54 -5.68
CA THR A 114 13.23 -25.28 -6.88
C THR A 114 14.75 -25.44 -6.96
N LEU A 115 15.49 -24.54 -6.31
CA LEU A 115 16.96 -24.55 -6.26
C LEU A 115 17.53 -25.33 -5.08
N ALA A 116 16.73 -25.59 -4.05
CA ALA A 116 17.08 -26.40 -2.87
C ALA A 116 16.86 -27.90 -3.13
#